data_AF-A0A5J4RAV3-F1
#
_entry.id   AF-A0A5J4RAV3-F1
#
_cell.length_a   1.000
_cell.length_b   1.000
_cell.length_c   1.000
_cell.angle_alpha   90.00
_cell.angle_beta   90.00
_cell.angle_gamma   90.00
#
_symmetry.space_group_name_H-M   'P 1'
#
loop_
_entity.id
_entity.type
_entity.pdbx_description
1 polymer ?
#
loop_
_entity_poly.entity_id
_entity_poly.type
_entity_poly.pdbx_seq_one_letter_code
_entity_poly.pdbx_strand_id
1 'polypeptide(L)'
;MKKLFLTCIIYCLSLHISIGQNLEQLWTSPSDESRSWIYWYWMQGAVSKEGITADLEAMKETGIAGAYLMPIKGIPEEPFIIPVVEQLSPLWWKMVDFAFKEANRLGIKIGFHICDGFALAGGPWITPELSMQKVVWASKRIDGGKKVNMQLPQPESYKNYYKDIAVFAYPTPEGGGISTETIKPKITTSLDIDAQFLADKKSEMTFQSESPCWIQYEFKEPFTCRTIQVTSAGNNIQADRLATFASDDGKNFKKINQLEPPRQGWQNIGFTATHSIPPVTARYFRFEYDKSGTEPGSEDLDAAKWKQSLKIKSIYLSSEARIHQYEGKNGSVWRIAPRTTEKQIPISSCIALTDLINISQYIDKKGVLNWEVPKGNWTILRMGHTSTGHTNATGGKGSGLECDKFNPEAIRLQFNSWFGKAIEVVGSELATQVLKVFHVDSWECGSQNWSANFREEFRKLRGYDIYNYLPVMAGIPIESADVSERVLYDIRQTISELVVDKFYTTLKEEANKKGCLFSAECVSPTMLSDGMMHYKNTDIPMGEYWFQSPTHDKPNDILDAISGAHIYEKNIVQAESFT
;
A
#
# COMPACT_ATOMS: atom_id res chain seq x y z
N MET A 1 51.54 -24.21 43.68
CA MET A 1 50.18 -24.63 43.27
C MET A 1 49.06 -24.09 44.18
N LYS A 2 49.16 -24.11 45.53
CA LYS A 2 48.09 -23.60 46.41
C LYS A 2 47.80 -22.09 46.33
N LYS A 3 48.78 -21.24 46.00
CA LYS A 3 48.57 -19.78 45.82
C LYS A 3 47.91 -19.42 44.48
N LEU A 4 48.16 -20.18 43.40
CA LEU A 4 47.56 -19.94 42.08
C LEU A 4 46.07 -20.33 42.03
N PHE A 5 45.69 -21.37 42.77
CA PHE A 5 44.31 -21.85 42.86
C PHE A 5 43.39 -20.88 43.60
N LEU A 6 43.91 -20.18 44.62
CA LEU A 6 43.14 -19.19 45.38
C LEU A 6 42.90 -17.91 44.57
N THR A 7 43.86 -17.51 43.71
CA THR A 7 43.70 -16.36 42.81
C THR A 7 42.70 -16.64 41.70
N CYS A 8 42.67 -17.85 41.14
CA CYS A 8 41.65 -18.26 40.16
C CYS A 8 40.24 -18.35 40.76
N ILE A 9 40.10 -18.79 42.02
CA ILE A 9 38.78 -18.85 42.68
C ILE A 9 38.25 -17.44 42.99
N ILE A 10 39.11 -16.49 43.38
CA ILE A 10 38.70 -15.09 43.58
C ILE A 10 38.37 -14.42 42.23
N TYR A 11 39.10 -14.73 41.15
CA TYR A 11 38.78 -14.23 39.81
C TYR A 11 37.48 -14.82 39.23
N CYS A 12 37.20 -16.12 39.48
CA CYS A 12 35.95 -16.77 39.09
C CYS A 12 34.75 -16.33 39.94
N LEU A 13 34.95 -15.99 41.22
CA LEU A 13 33.90 -15.40 42.07
C LEU A 13 33.63 -13.93 41.71
N SER A 14 34.61 -13.17 41.22
CA SER A 14 34.37 -11.82 40.67
C SER A 14 33.74 -11.81 39.28
N LEU A 15 33.71 -12.95 38.57
CA LEU A 15 33.08 -13.10 37.26
C LEU A 15 31.66 -13.70 37.33
N HIS A 16 31.12 -13.92 38.53
CA HIS A 16 29.74 -14.39 38.77
C HIS A 16 28.91 -13.43 39.63
N ILE A 17 29.34 -12.17 39.75
CA ILE A 17 28.37 -11.09 39.93
C ILE A 17 27.75 -10.85 38.55
N SER A 18 26.94 -11.82 38.12
CA SER A 18 25.75 -11.48 37.35
C SER A 18 25.07 -10.41 38.19
N ILE A 19 25.03 -9.18 37.67
CA ILE A 19 24.18 -8.13 38.18
C ILE A 19 22.76 -8.63 37.90
N GLY A 20 22.28 -9.57 38.72
CA GLY A 20 20.86 -9.79 38.88
C GLY A 20 20.35 -8.47 39.41
N GLN A 21 19.73 -7.68 38.53
CA GLN A 21 19.11 -6.43 38.93
C GLN A 21 18.21 -6.73 40.13
N ASN A 22 18.40 -6.00 41.22
CA ASN A 22 17.50 -6.15 42.37
C ASN A 22 16.11 -5.66 41.92
N LEU A 23 15.19 -6.61 41.72
CA LEU A 23 13.82 -6.31 41.27
C LEU A 23 13.11 -5.34 42.21
N GLU A 24 13.40 -5.39 43.52
CA GLU A 24 12.87 -4.44 44.49
C GLU A 24 13.39 -3.02 44.23
N GLN A 25 14.65 -2.87 43.84
CA GLN A 25 15.24 -1.58 43.48
C GLN A 25 14.65 -1.03 42.17
N LEU A 26 14.43 -1.89 41.15
CA LEU A 26 13.74 -1.47 39.92
C LEU A 26 12.28 -1.07 40.16
N TRP A 27 11.61 -1.74 41.10
CA TRP A 27 10.23 -1.42 41.46
C TRP A 27 10.10 -0.10 42.24
N THR A 28 11.01 0.13 43.20
CA THR A 28 10.97 1.32 44.08
C THR A 28 11.69 2.53 43.50
N SER A 29 12.56 2.34 42.50
CA SER A 29 13.28 3.40 41.79
C SER A 29 13.48 3.00 40.33
N PRO A 30 12.39 3.00 39.53
CA PRO A 30 12.43 2.64 38.12
C PRO A 30 13.42 3.50 37.33
N SER A 31 14.04 2.90 36.31
CA SER A 31 14.92 3.62 35.38
C SER A 31 14.11 4.59 34.51
N ASP A 32 14.79 5.58 33.92
CA ASP A 32 14.13 6.50 32.97
C ASP A 32 13.57 5.77 31.74
N GLU A 33 14.09 4.59 31.40
CA GLU A 33 13.60 3.76 30.28
C GLU A 33 12.21 3.17 30.52
N SER A 34 11.75 3.06 31.78
CA SER A 34 10.41 2.55 32.09
C SER A 34 9.35 3.64 32.16
N ARG A 35 9.70 4.90 31.89
CA ARG A 35 8.77 6.03 31.90
C ARG A 35 8.06 6.17 30.55
N SER A 36 6.81 6.60 30.61
CA SER A 36 6.00 6.83 29.43
C SER A 36 6.50 8.00 28.60
N TRP A 37 6.22 7.92 27.31
CA TRP A 37 6.37 8.98 26.32
C TRP A 37 4.99 9.36 25.78
N ILE A 38 4.90 10.49 25.10
CA ILE A 38 3.66 10.95 24.46
C ILE A 38 3.89 11.38 23.01
N TYR A 39 2.87 11.27 22.17
CA TYR A 39 2.81 12.06 20.94
C TYR A 39 2.53 13.53 21.29
N TRP A 40 3.27 14.44 20.66
CA TRP A 40 3.12 15.88 20.86
C TRP A 40 2.82 16.54 19.52
N TYR A 41 1.53 16.73 19.26
CA TYR A 41 1.04 17.27 18.00
C TYR A 41 0.99 18.80 18.00
N TRP A 42 1.67 19.40 17.02
CA TRP A 42 1.58 20.83 16.75
C TRP A 42 0.54 21.07 15.66
N MET A 43 -0.64 21.54 16.07
CA MET A 43 -1.80 21.63 15.20
C MET A 43 -1.77 22.90 14.34
N GLN A 44 -1.82 22.72 13.02
CA GLN A 44 -2.20 23.74 12.05
C GLN A 44 -1.39 25.05 12.13
N GLY A 45 -0.11 24.92 12.45
CA GLY A 45 0.82 26.05 12.59
C GLY A 45 0.55 26.96 13.79
N ALA A 46 -0.28 26.54 14.76
CA ALA A 46 -0.58 27.29 15.96
C ALA A 46 0.35 26.91 17.13
N VAL A 47 1.55 27.49 17.13
CA VAL A 47 2.61 27.18 18.10
C VAL A 47 3.16 28.47 18.73
N SER A 48 3.33 28.50 20.06
CA SER A 48 3.95 29.59 20.80
C SER A 48 5.08 29.09 21.71
N LYS A 49 6.01 29.97 22.10
CA LYS A 49 7.08 29.60 23.04
C LYS A 49 6.54 29.33 24.44
N GLU A 50 5.59 30.15 24.86
CA GLU A 50 4.91 30.04 26.14
C GLU A 50 4.20 28.69 26.26
N GLY A 51 3.52 28.25 25.18
CA GLY A 51 2.91 26.92 25.11
C GLY A 51 3.94 25.80 25.14
N ILE A 52 5.02 25.91 24.36
CA ILE A 52 6.12 24.93 24.37
C ILE A 52 6.72 24.73 25.77
N THR A 53 7.03 25.82 26.48
CA THR A 53 7.57 25.75 27.85
C THR A 53 6.55 25.11 28.80
N ALA A 54 5.28 25.56 28.75
CA ALA A 54 4.24 25.01 29.63
C ALA A 54 4.00 23.51 29.39
N ASP A 55 3.95 23.07 28.13
CA ASP A 55 3.77 21.66 27.77
C ASP A 55 4.91 20.80 28.34
N LEU A 56 6.16 21.19 28.10
CA LEU A 56 7.33 20.43 28.53
C LEU A 56 7.50 20.45 30.06
N GLU A 57 7.19 21.56 30.73
CA GLU A 57 7.20 21.61 32.20
C GLU A 57 6.13 20.70 32.80
N ALA A 58 4.93 20.67 32.23
CA ALA A 58 3.86 19.75 32.65
C ALA A 58 4.24 18.27 32.40
N MET A 59 4.85 17.96 31.26
CA MET A 59 5.41 16.63 31.00
C MET A 59 6.43 16.23 32.07
N LYS A 60 7.35 17.14 32.44
CA LYS A 60 8.35 16.87 33.47
C LYS A 60 7.72 16.65 34.84
N GLU A 61 6.76 17.49 35.24
CA GLU A 61 6.06 17.42 36.52
C GLU A 61 5.31 16.10 36.69
N THR A 62 4.70 15.61 35.61
CA THR A 62 3.94 14.34 35.59
C THR A 62 4.80 13.09 35.40
N GLY A 63 6.12 13.26 35.19
CA GLY A 63 7.06 12.15 35.05
C GLY A 63 7.16 11.56 33.64
N ILE A 64 6.65 12.25 32.61
CA ILE A 64 6.87 11.89 31.21
C ILE A 64 8.34 12.10 30.84
N ALA A 65 8.96 11.10 30.21
CA ALA A 65 10.38 11.11 29.89
C ALA A 65 10.71 11.60 28.48
N GLY A 66 9.75 11.54 27.56
CA GLY A 66 9.95 12.02 26.20
C GLY A 66 8.67 12.27 25.43
N ALA A 67 8.84 12.93 24.28
CA ALA A 67 7.75 13.32 23.40
C ALA A 67 8.13 13.12 21.93
N TYR A 68 7.20 12.61 21.12
CA TYR A 68 7.32 12.51 19.67
C TYR A 68 6.74 13.77 19.05
N LEU A 69 7.60 14.69 18.60
CA LEU A 69 7.15 15.97 18.06
C LEU A 69 6.72 15.80 16.60
N MET A 70 5.43 16.03 16.33
CA MET A 70 4.83 15.83 15.00
C MET A 70 3.87 16.96 14.66
N PRO A 71 4.20 17.86 13.72
CA PRO A 71 3.26 18.87 13.28
C PRO A 71 2.17 18.27 12.38
N ILE A 72 0.91 18.67 12.59
CA ILE A 72 -0.25 18.13 11.88
C ILE A 72 -0.99 19.26 11.16
N LYS A 73 -1.19 19.08 9.85
CA LYS A 73 -1.89 19.97 8.91
C LYS A 73 -1.25 21.36 8.75
N GLY A 74 -1.66 22.06 7.70
CA GLY A 74 -1.25 23.43 7.41
C GLY A 74 -2.11 24.47 8.10
N ILE A 75 -1.82 25.74 7.81
CA ILE A 75 -2.58 26.89 8.31
C ILE A 75 -4.03 26.80 7.80
N PRO A 76 -5.06 26.91 8.67
CA PRO A 76 -6.45 26.94 8.24
C PRO A 76 -6.79 28.30 7.59
N GLU A 77 -7.96 28.42 6.97
CA GLU A 77 -8.39 29.69 6.35
C GLU A 77 -8.39 30.85 7.36
N GLU A 78 -8.80 30.58 8.61
CA GLU A 78 -8.75 31.52 9.73
C GLU A 78 -7.74 31.04 10.78
N PRO A 79 -6.53 31.64 10.84
CA PRO A 79 -5.50 31.22 11.79
C PRO A 79 -5.92 31.35 13.26
N PHE A 80 -5.61 30.33 14.07
CA PHE A 80 -5.89 30.35 15.51
C PHE A 80 -5.01 31.32 16.30
N ILE A 81 -3.80 31.58 15.83
CA ILE A 81 -2.85 32.52 16.45
C ILE A 81 -2.09 33.32 15.38
N ILE A 82 -1.55 34.47 15.78
CA ILE A 82 -0.67 35.32 14.96
C ILE A 82 0.59 35.67 15.77
N PRO A 83 1.81 35.50 15.22
CA PRO A 83 2.12 34.97 13.89
C PRO A 83 1.89 33.46 13.78
N VAL A 84 1.58 32.98 12.58
CA VAL A 84 1.50 31.55 12.25
C VAL A 84 2.89 30.93 12.14
N VAL A 85 3.01 29.67 12.56
CA VAL A 85 4.25 28.90 12.58
C VAL A 85 4.15 27.78 11.54
N GLU A 86 4.17 28.18 10.27
CA GLU A 86 4.05 27.25 9.13
C GLU A 86 5.28 26.33 9.02
N GLN A 87 5.07 25.03 8.83
CA GLN A 87 6.15 24.05 8.67
C GLN A 87 7.16 24.46 7.59
N LEU A 88 8.43 24.09 7.78
CA LEU A 88 9.57 24.49 6.94
C LEU A 88 9.90 25.99 6.91
N SER A 89 9.08 26.87 7.48
CA SER A 89 9.41 28.30 7.58
C SER A 89 10.57 28.54 8.56
N PRO A 90 11.30 29.67 8.43
CA PRO A 90 12.32 30.05 9.41
C PRO A 90 11.77 30.19 10.84
N LEU A 91 10.51 30.60 10.99
CA LEU A 91 9.88 30.71 12.32
C LEU A 91 9.59 29.34 12.92
N TRP A 92 9.10 28.39 12.13
CA TRP A 92 8.88 27.02 12.59
C TRP A 92 10.17 26.33 13.02
N TRP A 93 11.25 26.46 12.24
CA TRP A 93 12.55 25.94 12.64
C TRP A 93 13.09 26.58 13.93
N LYS A 94 12.81 27.87 14.18
CA LYS A 94 13.11 28.52 15.47
C LYS A 94 12.30 27.96 16.63
N MET A 95 11.04 27.56 16.40
CA MET A 95 10.23 26.90 17.43
C MET A 95 10.73 25.48 17.72
N VAL A 96 11.14 24.73 16.70
CA VAL A 96 11.77 23.41 16.88
C VAL A 96 13.06 23.52 17.71
N ASP A 97 13.95 24.45 17.36
CA ASP A 97 15.16 24.73 18.15
C ASP A 97 14.85 25.12 19.60
N PHE A 98 13.84 25.98 19.80
CA PHE A 98 13.40 26.37 21.15
C PHE A 98 12.87 25.17 21.95
N ALA A 99 12.03 24.31 21.34
CA ALA A 99 11.51 23.11 21.98
C ALA A 99 12.64 22.14 22.38
N PHE A 100 13.66 21.98 21.55
CA PHE A 100 14.81 21.11 21.87
C PHE A 100 15.64 21.69 23.03
N LYS A 101 15.81 23.01 23.10
CA LYS A 101 16.49 23.68 24.23
C LYS A 101 15.73 23.50 25.53
N GLU A 102 14.41 23.65 25.51
CA GLU A 102 13.56 23.44 26.68
C GLU A 102 13.54 21.97 27.12
N ALA A 103 13.46 21.04 26.16
CA ALA A 103 13.56 19.62 26.45
C ALA A 103 14.91 19.28 27.11
N ASN A 104 16.02 19.85 26.62
CA ASN A 104 17.34 19.68 27.25
C ASN A 104 17.36 20.22 28.69
N ARG A 105 16.83 21.43 28.91
CA ARG A 105 16.75 22.08 30.23
C ARG A 105 16.03 21.20 31.25
N LEU A 106 14.98 20.50 30.82
CA LEU A 106 14.11 19.67 31.66
C LEU A 106 14.54 18.19 31.70
N GLY A 107 15.50 17.80 30.85
CA GLY A 107 15.96 16.43 30.70
C GLY A 107 15.01 15.52 29.90
N ILE A 108 14.02 16.08 29.21
CA ILE A 108 13.08 15.37 28.33
C ILE A 108 13.78 14.99 27.02
N LYS A 109 13.49 13.79 26.49
CA LYS A 109 14.01 13.32 25.21
C LYS A 109 12.97 13.48 24.10
N ILE A 110 13.44 13.66 22.87
CA ILE A 110 12.58 13.89 21.72
C ILE A 110 12.71 12.74 20.73
N GLY A 111 11.55 12.30 20.24
CA GLY A 111 11.40 11.53 19.02
C GLY A 111 10.92 12.46 17.90
N PHE A 112 11.34 12.19 16.67
CA PHE A 112 10.92 13.01 15.53
C PHE A 112 10.59 12.11 14.34
N HIS A 113 9.41 12.34 13.76
CA HIS A 113 8.91 11.57 12.62
C HIS A 113 9.70 11.89 11.34
N ILE A 114 9.69 10.98 10.36
CA ILE A 114 10.41 11.12 9.08
C ILE A 114 9.79 12.17 8.13
N CYS A 115 8.54 12.59 8.34
CA CYS A 115 7.90 13.63 7.51
C CYS A 115 6.96 14.56 8.32
N ASP A 116 6.50 15.62 7.66
CA ASP A 116 5.38 16.47 8.12
C ASP A 116 4.08 15.67 8.08
N GLY A 117 3.16 15.91 9.03
CA GLY A 117 1.99 15.08 9.24
C GLY A 117 2.32 13.76 9.95
N PHE A 118 1.32 12.90 10.04
CA PHE A 118 1.45 11.62 10.74
C PHE A 118 2.11 10.51 9.92
N ALA A 119 2.05 10.56 8.59
CA ALA A 119 2.38 9.43 7.74
C ALA A 119 2.56 9.88 6.26
N LEU A 120 3.43 9.27 5.47
CA LEU A 120 4.47 8.34 5.92
C LEU A 120 5.87 8.85 5.59
N ALA A 121 6.19 9.09 4.32
CA ALA A 121 7.53 9.45 3.89
C ALA A 121 7.48 10.40 2.69
N GLY A 122 6.60 11.39 2.78
CA GLY A 122 6.36 12.39 1.74
C GLY A 122 7.03 13.74 1.98
N GLY A 123 7.24 14.48 0.90
CA GLY A 123 7.75 15.85 0.96
C GLY A 123 7.74 16.58 -0.38
N PRO A 124 7.78 17.93 -0.38
CA PRO A 124 7.72 18.74 -1.61
C PRO A 124 8.94 18.57 -2.53
N TRP A 125 10.02 17.98 -2.03
CA TRP A 125 11.24 17.63 -2.77
C TRP A 125 11.11 16.31 -3.56
N ILE A 126 10.07 15.50 -3.33
CA ILE A 126 9.85 14.25 -4.06
C ILE A 126 9.11 14.53 -5.37
N THR A 127 9.79 14.27 -6.49
CA THR A 127 9.21 14.36 -7.83
C THR A 127 8.42 13.08 -8.17
N PRO A 128 7.55 13.07 -9.20
CA PRO A 128 6.90 11.84 -9.66
C PRO A 128 7.86 10.70 -10.01
N GLU A 129 9.10 11.01 -10.39
CA GLU A 129 10.14 10.02 -10.66
C GLU A 129 10.71 9.36 -9.40
N LEU A 130 10.80 10.13 -8.31
CA LEU A 130 11.32 9.68 -7.02
C LEU A 130 10.21 9.19 -6.09
N SER A 131 8.97 9.14 -6.57
CA SER A 131 7.80 8.72 -5.81
C SER A 131 7.52 7.22 -5.94
N MET A 132 6.67 6.65 -5.09
CA MET A 132 6.15 5.29 -5.23
C MET A 132 5.66 5.01 -6.66
N GLN A 133 6.09 3.90 -7.27
CA GLN A 133 5.80 3.58 -8.68
C GLN A 133 4.81 2.41 -8.82
N LYS A 134 3.95 2.48 -9.85
CA LYS A 134 3.07 1.40 -10.28
C LYS A 134 3.24 1.05 -11.74
N VAL A 135 3.15 -0.24 -12.08
CA VAL A 135 3.05 -0.70 -13.47
C VAL A 135 1.68 -0.30 -14.04
N VAL A 136 1.70 0.31 -15.22
CA VAL A 136 0.52 0.74 -15.98
C VAL A 136 0.63 0.24 -17.42
N TRP A 137 -0.51 0.09 -18.10
CA TRP A 137 -0.51 -0.44 -19.45
C TRP A 137 -1.62 0.13 -20.32
N ALA A 138 -1.42 0.03 -21.62
CA ALA A 138 -2.43 0.27 -22.64
C ALA A 138 -2.30 -0.80 -23.72
N SER A 139 -3.43 -1.23 -24.28
CA SER A 139 -3.47 -2.27 -25.29
C SER A 139 -4.11 -1.80 -26.59
N LYS A 140 -3.63 -2.32 -27.73
CA LYS A 140 -4.25 -2.09 -29.04
C LYS A 140 -4.25 -3.36 -29.87
N ARG A 141 -5.42 -3.71 -30.43
CA ARG A 141 -5.57 -4.81 -31.37
C ARG A 141 -5.29 -4.35 -32.79
N ILE A 142 -4.58 -5.17 -33.56
CA ILE A 142 -4.20 -4.90 -34.94
C ILE A 142 -4.26 -6.17 -35.80
N ASP A 143 -4.55 -6.01 -37.10
CA ASP A 143 -4.41 -7.10 -38.06
C ASP A 143 -2.95 -7.23 -38.51
N GLY A 144 -2.54 -8.46 -38.70
CA GLY A 144 -1.23 -8.85 -39.16
C GLY A 144 -1.08 -8.89 -40.68
N GLY A 145 0.09 -9.35 -41.13
CA GLY A 145 0.43 -9.51 -42.54
C GLY A 145 0.73 -8.19 -43.26
N LYS A 146 0.93 -7.10 -42.50
CA LYS A 146 1.23 -5.76 -43.01
C LYS A 146 2.23 -5.06 -42.10
N LYS A 147 2.99 -4.14 -42.69
CA LYS A 147 3.75 -3.15 -41.94
C LYS A 147 2.79 -2.17 -41.28
N VAL A 148 3.06 -1.83 -40.03
CA VAL A 148 2.36 -0.74 -39.33
C VAL A 148 3.32 0.39 -39.00
N ASN A 149 2.86 1.63 -39.16
CA ASN A 149 3.42 2.84 -38.61
C ASN A 149 2.27 3.55 -37.89
N MET A 150 2.26 3.52 -36.56
CA MET A 150 1.10 4.00 -35.80
C MET A 150 1.45 4.43 -34.39
N GLN A 151 0.76 5.47 -33.92
CA GLN A 151 0.81 5.86 -32.52
C GLN A 151 0.12 4.79 -31.65
N LEU A 152 0.85 4.26 -30.67
CA LEU A 152 0.26 3.42 -29.63
C LEU A 152 -0.41 4.29 -28.56
N PRO A 153 -1.52 3.82 -27.95
CA PRO A 153 -2.12 4.51 -26.83
C PRO A 153 -1.09 4.66 -25.70
N GLN A 154 -1.04 5.84 -25.09
CA GLN A 154 -0.22 6.09 -23.92
C GLN A 154 -0.93 5.53 -22.68
N PRO A 155 -0.26 4.71 -21.86
CA PRO A 155 -0.79 4.35 -20.54
C PRO A 155 -0.96 5.56 -19.62
N GLU A 156 -1.55 5.35 -18.45
CA GLU A 156 -1.69 6.38 -17.42
C GLU A 156 -0.35 7.10 -17.14
N SER A 157 -0.41 8.42 -16.96
CA SER A 157 0.73 9.23 -16.53
C SER A 157 0.32 10.22 -15.44
N TYR A 158 0.87 10.06 -14.24
CA TYR A 158 0.65 11.00 -13.15
C TYR A 158 1.52 12.25 -13.33
N LYS A 159 0.91 13.44 -13.33
CA LYS A 159 1.59 14.74 -13.57
C LYS A 159 2.57 14.70 -14.77
N ASN A 160 2.13 14.09 -15.87
CA ASN A 160 2.90 13.89 -17.12
C ASN A 160 4.16 13.03 -16.99
N TYR A 161 4.37 12.33 -15.88
CA TYR A 161 5.46 11.38 -15.72
C TYR A 161 5.03 9.98 -16.16
N TYR A 162 5.77 9.38 -17.08
CA TYR A 162 5.58 8.00 -17.54
C TYR A 162 6.90 7.51 -18.14
N LYS A 163 7.25 6.25 -17.90
CA LYS A 163 8.38 5.59 -18.57
C LYS A 163 7.96 4.20 -19.07
N ASP A 164 8.27 3.90 -20.33
CA ASP A 164 8.08 2.56 -20.89
C ASP A 164 8.98 1.54 -20.18
N ILE A 165 8.42 0.35 -19.91
CA ILE A 165 9.16 -0.82 -19.40
C ILE A 165 9.43 -1.76 -20.58
N ALA A 166 8.36 -2.17 -21.26
CA ALA A 166 8.42 -3.09 -22.39
C ALA A 166 7.13 -3.02 -23.22
N VAL A 167 7.22 -3.38 -24.49
CA VAL A 167 6.05 -3.57 -25.35
C VAL A 167 6.07 -4.96 -25.96
N PHE A 168 4.93 -5.64 -25.81
CA PHE A 168 4.74 -6.99 -26.26
C PHE A 168 3.69 -7.07 -27.36
N ALA A 169 3.84 -8.05 -28.24
CA ALA A 169 2.81 -8.50 -29.17
C ALA A 169 2.53 -9.98 -28.93
N TYR A 170 1.26 -10.36 -28.89
CA TYR A 170 0.84 -11.76 -28.82
C TYR A 170 -0.42 -12.00 -29.68
N PRO A 171 -0.64 -13.23 -30.20
CA PRO A 171 -1.87 -13.58 -30.89
C PRO A 171 -3.07 -13.29 -30.00
N THR A 172 -4.07 -12.59 -30.53
CA THR A 172 -5.25 -12.17 -29.77
C THR A 172 -6.06 -13.41 -29.38
N PRO A 173 -6.21 -13.70 -28.07
CA PRO A 173 -6.98 -14.86 -27.63
C PRO A 173 -8.45 -14.76 -28.01
N GLU A 174 -9.16 -15.89 -28.01
CA GLU A 174 -10.61 -15.91 -28.20
C GLU A 174 -11.31 -15.01 -27.17
N GLY A 175 -12.28 -14.21 -27.62
CA GLY A 175 -12.92 -13.21 -26.77
C GLY A 175 -12.12 -11.92 -26.60
N GLY A 176 -10.92 -11.83 -27.18
CA GLY A 176 -10.08 -10.64 -27.25
C GLY A 176 -10.87 -9.41 -27.72
N GLY A 177 -11.17 -8.51 -26.80
CA GLY A 177 -11.89 -7.28 -27.05
C GLY A 177 -13.39 -7.30 -27.02
N ILE A 178 -13.96 -8.42 -26.63
CA ILE A 178 -15.40 -8.57 -26.50
C ILE A 178 -15.75 -8.31 -25.04
N SER A 179 -16.59 -7.31 -24.80
CA SER A 179 -17.03 -6.91 -23.47
C SER A 179 -18.32 -6.10 -23.56
N THR A 180 -18.83 -5.64 -22.42
CA THR A 180 -20.00 -4.74 -22.36
C THR A 180 -19.75 -3.35 -22.95
N GLU A 181 -18.50 -3.01 -23.31
CA GLU A 181 -18.20 -1.81 -24.09
C GLU A 181 -18.40 -2.01 -25.59
N THR A 182 -18.08 -3.18 -26.12
CA THR A 182 -18.17 -3.48 -27.56
C THR A 182 -19.50 -4.15 -27.92
N ILE A 183 -20.06 -4.96 -27.03
CA ILE A 183 -21.40 -5.55 -27.15
C ILE A 183 -22.25 -5.00 -26.02
N LYS A 184 -23.03 -3.95 -26.30
CA LYS A 184 -23.84 -3.25 -25.30
C LYS A 184 -25.06 -4.10 -24.90
N PRO A 185 -25.18 -4.53 -23.62
CA PRO A 185 -26.39 -5.18 -23.13
C PRO A 185 -27.47 -4.15 -22.81
N LYS A 186 -28.73 -4.58 -22.80
CA LYS A 186 -29.82 -3.86 -22.12
C LYS A 186 -29.77 -4.21 -20.63
N ILE A 187 -29.75 -3.20 -19.76
CA ILE A 187 -29.73 -3.42 -18.31
C ILE A 187 -31.11 -3.11 -17.71
N THR A 188 -31.60 -4.01 -16.87
CA THR A 188 -32.85 -3.85 -16.11
C THR A 188 -32.60 -4.22 -14.65
N THR A 189 -33.45 -3.73 -13.74
CA THR A 189 -33.32 -4.00 -12.30
C THR A 189 -34.66 -4.35 -11.70
N SER A 190 -34.65 -5.06 -10.56
CA SER A 190 -35.88 -5.37 -9.81
C SER A 190 -36.50 -4.16 -9.12
N LEU A 191 -35.83 -3.00 -9.17
CA LEU A 191 -36.22 -1.76 -8.49
C LEU A 191 -36.72 -0.70 -9.49
N ASP A 192 -36.82 -1.05 -10.78
CA ASP A 192 -37.17 -0.13 -11.87
C ASP A 192 -36.28 1.13 -11.96
N ILE A 193 -35.03 1.01 -11.50
CA ILE A 193 -33.99 2.04 -11.63
C ILE A 193 -33.26 1.84 -12.96
N ASP A 194 -33.07 2.93 -13.72
CA ASP A 194 -32.18 2.92 -14.89
C ASP A 194 -30.73 2.72 -14.45
N ALA A 195 -30.20 1.55 -14.76
CA ALA A 195 -28.85 1.13 -14.42
C ALA A 195 -27.98 0.88 -15.65
N GLN A 196 -28.35 1.41 -16.82
CA GLN A 196 -27.61 1.20 -18.07
C GLN A 196 -26.14 1.68 -17.99
N PHE A 197 -25.87 2.64 -17.11
CA PHE A 197 -24.54 3.17 -16.83
C PHE A 197 -23.58 2.15 -16.20
N LEU A 198 -24.07 1.07 -15.59
CA LEU A 198 -23.22 0.07 -14.93
C LEU A 198 -22.30 -0.68 -15.91
N ALA A 199 -22.62 -0.69 -17.21
CA ALA A 199 -21.77 -1.25 -18.26
C ALA A 199 -20.70 -0.28 -18.78
N ASP A 200 -20.65 0.97 -18.29
CA ASP A 200 -19.67 1.99 -18.68
C ASP A 200 -18.73 2.31 -17.52
N LYS A 201 -17.44 1.97 -17.68
CA LYS A 201 -16.40 2.23 -16.69
C LYS A 201 -16.15 3.72 -16.44
N LYS A 202 -16.60 4.60 -17.33
CA LYS A 202 -16.42 6.05 -17.24
C LYS A 202 -17.57 6.75 -16.54
N SER A 203 -18.64 6.03 -16.20
CA SER A 203 -19.76 6.63 -15.48
C SER A 203 -19.36 6.98 -14.05
N GLU A 204 -19.79 8.16 -13.60
CA GLU A 204 -19.69 8.58 -12.18
C GLU A 204 -20.97 8.31 -11.38
N MET A 205 -22.01 7.77 -12.03
CA MET A 205 -23.25 7.40 -11.37
C MET A 205 -23.03 6.21 -10.43
N THR A 206 -23.88 6.09 -9.41
CA THR A 206 -23.81 5.00 -8.44
C THR A 206 -25.18 4.33 -8.31
N PHE A 207 -25.23 3.02 -8.52
CA PHE A 207 -26.38 2.20 -8.17
C PHE A 207 -26.33 1.86 -6.67
N GLN A 208 -27.45 2.00 -5.97
CA GLN A 208 -27.53 1.76 -4.54
C GLN A 208 -28.77 0.96 -4.17
N SER A 209 -28.64 0.07 -3.19
CA SER A 209 -29.78 -0.62 -2.59
C SER A 209 -29.52 -1.02 -1.14
N GLU A 210 -30.52 -0.88 -0.29
CA GLU A 210 -30.51 -1.43 1.08
C GLU A 210 -31.30 -2.74 1.21
N SER A 211 -32.14 -3.04 0.22
CA SER A 211 -32.98 -4.24 0.17
C SER A 211 -32.43 -5.23 -0.86
N PRO A 212 -32.71 -6.53 -0.72
CA PRO A 212 -32.38 -7.51 -1.75
C PRO A 212 -32.93 -7.08 -3.11
N CYS A 213 -32.11 -7.19 -4.15
CA CYS A 213 -32.47 -6.79 -5.50
C CYS A 213 -31.68 -7.58 -6.53
N TRP A 214 -32.10 -7.53 -7.79
CA TRP A 214 -31.30 -8.03 -8.90
C TRP A 214 -31.04 -6.96 -9.96
N ILE A 215 -29.90 -7.09 -10.63
CA ILE A 215 -29.49 -6.35 -11.81
C ILE A 215 -29.29 -7.36 -12.94
N GLN A 216 -29.95 -7.15 -14.09
CA GLN A 216 -29.94 -8.10 -15.21
C GLN A 216 -29.42 -7.45 -16.49
N TYR A 217 -28.46 -8.12 -17.11
CA TYR A 217 -27.85 -7.77 -18.38
C TYR A 217 -28.41 -8.71 -19.45
N GLU A 218 -29.09 -8.14 -20.45
CA GLU A 218 -29.62 -8.85 -21.61
C GLU A 218 -28.82 -8.52 -22.86
N PHE A 219 -28.25 -9.54 -23.50
CA PHE A 219 -27.57 -9.43 -24.78
C PHE A 219 -28.50 -9.87 -25.92
N LYS A 220 -28.32 -9.25 -27.10
CA LYS A 220 -29.08 -9.62 -28.30
C LYS A 220 -28.78 -11.08 -28.69
N GLU A 221 -27.49 -11.39 -28.80
CA GLU A 221 -26.96 -12.73 -29.07
C GLU A 221 -26.27 -13.29 -27.81
N PRO A 222 -26.06 -14.62 -27.70
CA PRO A 222 -25.31 -15.20 -26.60
C PRO A 222 -23.92 -14.57 -26.44
N PHE A 223 -23.59 -14.16 -25.22
CA PHE A 223 -22.32 -13.56 -24.83
C PHE A 223 -21.54 -14.55 -23.97
N THR A 224 -20.26 -14.78 -24.29
CA THR A 224 -19.36 -15.59 -23.47
C THR A 224 -18.67 -14.70 -22.43
N CYS A 225 -19.04 -14.83 -21.17
CA CYS A 225 -18.39 -14.15 -20.05
C CYS A 225 -17.28 -15.04 -19.45
N ARG A 226 -16.10 -14.46 -19.24
CA ARG A 226 -14.99 -15.09 -18.51
C ARG A 226 -14.61 -14.31 -17.25
N THR A 227 -14.82 -12.99 -17.24
CA THR A 227 -14.51 -12.15 -16.09
C THR A 227 -15.60 -11.11 -15.83
N ILE A 228 -15.87 -10.86 -14.55
CA ILE A 228 -16.74 -9.81 -14.05
C ILE A 228 -15.88 -8.84 -13.27
N GLN A 229 -15.80 -7.58 -13.70
CA GLN A 229 -15.06 -6.54 -12.98
C GLN A 229 -16.05 -5.63 -12.27
N VAL A 230 -15.91 -5.51 -10.95
CA VAL A 230 -16.80 -4.71 -10.12
C VAL A 230 -16.03 -3.50 -9.58
N THR A 231 -16.61 -2.32 -9.76
CA THR A 231 -16.10 -1.09 -9.14
C THR A 231 -17.16 -0.58 -8.16
N SER A 232 -16.82 -0.53 -6.87
CA SER A 232 -17.68 0.03 -5.83
C SER A 232 -17.62 1.55 -5.77
N ALA A 233 -18.65 2.17 -5.19
CA ALA A 233 -18.55 3.57 -4.75
C ALA A 233 -18.03 3.60 -3.30
N GLY A 234 -16.80 4.09 -3.12
CA GLY A 234 -16.07 3.96 -1.86
C GLY A 234 -15.73 2.49 -1.55
N ASN A 235 -15.40 2.20 -0.29
CA ASN A 235 -15.28 0.83 0.19
C ASN A 235 -16.68 0.23 0.37
N ASN A 236 -17.00 -0.84 -0.37
CA ASN A 236 -18.31 -1.49 -0.26
C ASN A 236 -18.16 -3.00 -0.47
N ILE A 237 -18.14 -3.78 0.62
CA ILE A 237 -18.01 -5.23 0.53
C ILE A 237 -19.17 -5.89 -0.25
N GLN A 238 -20.37 -5.31 -0.17
CA GLN A 238 -21.56 -5.90 -0.80
C GLN A 238 -21.47 -5.93 -2.33
N ALA A 239 -20.72 -5.01 -2.94
CA ALA A 239 -20.45 -5.01 -4.38
C ALA A 239 -19.72 -6.30 -4.81
N ASP A 240 -18.83 -6.83 -3.97
CA ASP A 240 -18.05 -8.04 -4.22
C ASP A 240 -18.74 -9.31 -3.69
N ARG A 241 -20.00 -9.23 -3.27
CA ARG A 241 -20.81 -10.35 -2.75
C ARG A 241 -22.05 -10.65 -3.61
N LEU A 242 -22.05 -10.26 -4.88
CA LEU A 242 -23.19 -10.56 -5.76
C LEU A 242 -23.26 -12.07 -6.05
N ALA A 243 -24.44 -12.67 -5.95
CA ALA A 243 -24.68 -13.99 -6.51
C ALA A 243 -24.92 -13.85 -8.01
N THR A 244 -24.21 -14.63 -8.82
CA THR A 244 -24.24 -14.50 -10.28
C THR A 244 -24.99 -15.66 -10.91
N PHE A 245 -25.80 -15.35 -11.92
CA PHE A 245 -26.61 -16.33 -12.63
C PHE A 245 -26.57 -16.06 -14.13
N ALA A 246 -26.77 -17.13 -14.91
CA ALA A 246 -26.92 -17.05 -16.36
C ALA A 246 -28.20 -17.76 -16.83
N SER A 247 -28.76 -17.29 -17.94
CA SER A 247 -29.92 -17.88 -18.60
C SER A 247 -29.87 -17.66 -20.11
N ASP A 248 -30.38 -18.63 -20.88
CA ASP A 248 -30.53 -18.50 -22.33
C ASP A 248 -31.88 -17.90 -22.73
N ASP A 249 -32.90 -18.08 -21.90
CA ASP A 249 -34.31 -17.72 -22.18
C ASP A 249 -34.84 -16.57 -21.30
N GLY A 250 -34.05 -16.10 -20.34
CA GLY A 250 -34.40 -15.03 -19.41
C GLY A 250 -35.40 -15.44 -18.33
N LYS A 251 -35.68 -16.74 -18.20
CA LYS A 251 -36.64 -17.32 -17.24
C LYS A 251 -35.98 -18.34 -16.33
N ASN A 252 -35.23 -19.29 -16.91
CA ASN A 252 -34.55 -20.36 -16.19
C ASN A 252 -33.10 -19.96 -15.92
N PHE A 253 -32.82 -19.57 -14.69
CA PHE A 253 -31.48 -19.13 -14.27
C PHE A 253 -30.69 -20.25 -13.61
N LYS A 254 -29.45 -20.43 -14.06
CA LYS A 254 -28.46 -21.32 -13.42
C LYS A 254 -27.45 -20.45 -12.68
N LYS A 255 -27.20 -20.78 -11.41
CA LYS A 255 -26.16 -20.11 -10.62
C LYS A 255 -24.79 -20.39 -11.23
N ILE A 256 -23.99 -19.34 -11.43
CA ILE A 256 -22.59 -19.44 -11.88
C ILE A 256 -21.72 -19.55 -10.63
N ASN A 257 -21.71 -18.52 -9.79
CA ASN A 257 -20.98 -18.51 -8.53
C ASN A 257 -21.57 -17.49 -7.53
N GLN A 258 -21.03 -17.51 -6.32
CA GLN A 258 -21.11 -16.39 -5.38
C GLN A 258 -19.82 -15.60 -5.58
N LEU A 259 -19.90 -14.28 -5.81
CA LEU A 259 -18.69 -13.46 -5.75
C LEU A 259 -18.15 -13.46 -4.32
N GLU A 260 -16.84 -13.61 -4.19
CA GLU A 260 -16.14 -13.66 -2.92
C GLU A 260 -15.31 -12.37 -2.78
N PRO A 261 -15.55 -11.55 -1.75
CA PRO A 261 -14.74 -10.37 -1.51
C PRO A 261 -13.31 -10.80 -1.15
N PRO A 262 -12.27 -10.18 -1.74
CA PRO A 262 -10.92 -10.40 -1.25
C PRO A 262 -10.81 -9.88 0.19
N ARG A 263 -9.90 -10.46 0.99
CA ARG A 263 -9.44 -9.76 2.20
C ARG A 263 -8.86 -8.43 1.77
N GLN A 264 -9.15 -7.36 2.51
CA GLN A 264 -8.75 -6.00 2.19
C GLN A 264 -8.68 -5.14 3.46
N GLY A 265 -7.66 -4.28 3.53
CA GLY A 265 -7.54 -3.24 4.55
C GLY A 265 -8.34 -1.98 4.20
N TRP A 266 -8.31 -1.00 5.10
CA TRP A 266 -9.10 0.23 4.96
C TRP A 266 -8.75 1.06 3.71
N GLN A 267 -7.50 1.02 3.23
CA GLN A 267 -7.03 1.82 2.09
C GLN A 267 -7.27 1.13 0.72
N ASN A 268 -8.51 0.72 0.46
CA ASN A 268 -8.91 -0.05 -0.74
C ASN A 268 -9.80 0.75 -1.72
N ILE A 269 -10.01 2.04 -1.47
CA ILE A 269 -10.94 2.89 -2.23
C ILE A 269 -10.47 3.05 -3.68
N GLY A 270 -11.42 2.93 -4.62
CA GLY A 270 -11.18 3.20 -6.05
C GLY A 270 -10.58 2.02 -6.83
N PHE A 271 -10.19 0.93 -6.16
CA PHE A 271 -9.70 -0.27 -6.83
C PHE A 271 -10.86 -1.14 -7.33
N THR A 272 -10.85 -1.44 -8.62
CA THR A 272 -11.73 -2.46 -9.21
C THR A 272 -11.33 -3.85 -8.72
N ALA A 273 -12.31 -4.74 -8.60
CA ALA A 273 -12.12 -6.14 -8.27
C ALA A 273 -12.46 -7.00 -9.49
N THR A 274 -11.49 -7.73 -10.02
CA THR A 274 -11.70 -8.64 -11.16
C THR A 274 -12.04 -10.05 -10.66
N HIS A 275 -13.28 -10.49 -10.87
CA HIS A 275 -13.75 -11.83 -10.55
C HIS A 275 -13.71 -12.72 -11.80
N SER A 276 -12.71 -13.60 -11.86
CA SER A 276 -12.65 -14.65 -12.90
C SER A 276 -13.68 -15.75 -12.61
N ILE A 277 -14.41 -16.19 -13.63
CA ILE A 277 -15.42 -17.26 -13.56
C ILE A 277 -15.11 -18.34 -14.60
N PRO A 278 -15.60 -19.58 -14.43
CA PRO A 278 -15.64 -20.53 -15.54
C PRO A 278 -16.34 -19.88 -16.75
N PRO A 279 -15.86 -20.10 -17.99
CA PRO A 279 -16.49 -19.51 -19.17
C PRO A 279 -17.98 -19.88 -19.26
N VAL A 280 -18.85 -18.88 -19.31
CA VAL A 280 -20.30 -19.06 -19.43
C VAL A 280 -20.81 -18.31 -20.64
N THR A 281 -21.48 -19.01 -21.55
CA THR A 281 -22.16 -18.42 -22.72
C THR A 281 -23.65 -18.39 -22.47
N ALA A 282 -24.25 -17.21 -22.47
CA ALA A 282 -25.69 -17.01 -22.23
C ALA A 282 -26.17 -15.68 -22.80
N ARG A 283 -27.50 -15.52 -22.97
CA ARG A 283 -28.10 -14.23 -23.36
C ARG A 283 -28.38 -13.32 -22.17
N TYR A 284 -28.62 -13.89 -21.00
CA TYR A 284 -28.98 -13.16 -19.79
C TYR A 284 -27.98 -13.45 -18.68
N PHE A 285 -27.45 -12.41 -18.06
CA PHE A 285 -26.65 -12.49 -16.84
C PHE A 285 -27.35 -11.70 -15.74
N ARG A 286 -27.51 -12.29 -14.56
CA ARG A 286 -28.17 -11.66 -13.41
C ARG A 286 -27.24 -11.63 -12.21
N PHE A 287 -27.19 -10.48 -11.55
CA PHE A 287 -26.46 -10.21 -10.33
C PHE A 287 -27.47 -9.96 -9.22
N GLU A 288 -27.52 -10.86 -8.25
CA GLU A 288 -28.44 -10.78 -7.12
C GLU A 288 -27.69 -10.32 -5.88
N TYR A 289 -28.22 -9.32 -5.20
CA TYR A 289 -27.72 -8.79 -3.96
C TYR A 289 -28.60 -9.24 -2.81
N ASP A 290 -27.97 -9.80 -1.77
CA ASP A 290 -28.57 -10.08 -0.47
C ASP A 290 -27.50 -9.95 0.63
N LYS A 291 -27.85 -9.28 1.73
CA LYS A 291 -26.91 -9.04 2.85
C LYS A 291 -26.73 -10.24 3.78
N SER A 292 -27.55 -11.28 3.67
CA SER A 292 -27.41 -12.50 4.46
C SER A 292 -26.06 -13.16 4.24
N GLY A 293 -25.52 -13.75 5.30
CA GLY A 293 -24.18 -14.36 5.29
C GLY A 293 -23.03 -13.37 5.13
N THR A 294 -23.23 -12.08 5.41
CA THR A 294 -22.11 -11.11 5.47
C THR A 294 -21.25 -11.40 6.68
N GLU A 295 -19.95 -11.57 6.45
CA GLU A 295 -18.96 -11.67 7.53
C GLU A 295 -18.86 -10.33 8.28
N PRO A 296 -18.78 -10.32 9.62
CA PRO A 296 -18.52 -9.11 10.38
C PRO A 296 -17.19 -8.45 9.99
N GLY A 297 -17.10 -7.13 10.14
CA GLY A 297 -15.89 -6.38 9.85
C GLY A 297 -14.73 -6.70 10.79
N SER A 298 -13.53 -6.74 10.21
CA SER A 298 -12.21 -6.87 10.84
C SER A 298 -11.21 -6.00 10.07
N GLU A 299 -9.97 -5.89 10.54
CA GLU A 299 -8.92 -5.09 9.87
C GLU A 299 -8.62 -5.57 8.44
N ASP A 300 -8.71 -6.88 8.20
CA ASP A 300 -8.51 -7.52 6.88
C ASP A 300 -9.82 -7.71 6.10
N LEU A 301 -10.93 -7.16 6.60
CA LEU A 301 -12.19 -7.05 5.90
C LEU A 301 -12.86 -5.71 6.24
N ASP A 302 -12.09 -4.62 6.14
CA ASP A 302 -12.43 -3.32 6.73
C ASP A 302 -13.78 -2.76 6.25
N ALA A 303 -14.06 -2.84 4.94
CA ALA A 303 -15.34 -2.45 4.36
C ALA A 303 -16.58 -3.11 5.02
N ALA A 304 -16.45 -4.27 5.67
CA ALA A 304 -17.55 -4.93 6.38
C ALA A 304 -17.84 -4.35 7.77
N LYS A 305 -17.02 -3.43 8.29
CA LYS A 305 -17.30 -2.68 9.52
C LYS A 305 -18.51 -1.74 9.35
N TRP A 306 -18.80 -1.33 8.12
CA TRP A 306 -19.79 -0.30 7.80
C TRP A 306 -21.18 -0.86 7.51
N LYS A 307 -22.15 0.01 7.22
CA LYS A 307 -23.52 -0.41 6.88
C LYS A 307 -23.53 -1.32 5.64
N GLN A 308 -24.20 -2.47 5.76
CA GLN A 308 -24.35 -3.46 4.68
C GLN A 308 -25.41 -3.03 3.67
N SER A 309 -25.16 -1.93 2.96
CA SER A 309 -25.89 -1.52 1.76
C SER A 309 -25.03 -1.74 0.52
N LEU A 310 -25.67 -1.99 -0.62
CA LEU A 310 -25.00 -2.14 -1.90
C LEU A 310 -24.71 -0.76 -2.49
N LYS A 311 -23.47 -0.52 -2.94
CA LYS A 311 -23.08 0.68 -3.68
C LYS A 311 -22.10 0.35 -4.81
N ILE A 312 -22.57 0.42 -6.06
CA ILE A 312 -21.79 0.00 -7.25
C ILE A 312 -21.70 1.16 -8.25
N LYS A 313 -20.49 1.43 -8.75
CA LYS A 313 -20.26 2.31 -9.91
C LYS A 313 -20.34 1.55 -11.23
N SER A 314 -19.75 0.36 -11.31
CA SER A 314 -19.80 -0.45 -12.54
C SER A 314 -19.78 -1.96 -12.28
N ILE A 315 -20.42 -2.72 -13.18
CA ILE A 315 -20.28 -4.16 -13.35
C ILE A 315 -19.96 -4.41 -14.82
N TYR A 316 -18.69 -4.67 -15.11
CA TYR A 316 -18.18 -4.85 -16.45
C TYR A 316 -17.94 -6.32 -16.76
N LEU A 317 -18.61 -6.84 -17.79
CA LEU A 317 -18.45 -8.23 -18.21
C LEU A 317 -17.51 -8.27 -19.42
N SER A 318 -16.55 -9.18 -19.41
CA SER A 318 -15.59 -9.37 -20.48
C SER A 318 -15.47 -10.84 -20.88
N SER A 319 -15.27 -11.07 -22.17
CA SER A 319 -14.93 -12.37 -22.75
C SER A 319 -13.43 -12.65 -22.68
N GLU A 320 -12.59 -11.69 -22.30
CA GLU A 320 -11.17 -11.94 -22.11
C GLU A 320 -10.90 -12.63 -20.78
N ALA A 321 -10.00 -13.62 -20.76
CA ALA A 321 -9.51 -14.19 -19.52
C ALA A 321 -8.62 -13.19 -18.77
N ARG A 322 -8.84 -13.07 -17.46
CA ARG A 322 -7.96 -12.38 -16.52
C ARG A 322 -7.85 -13.17 -15.24
N ILE A 323 -6.66 -13.17 -14.66
CA ILE A 323 -6.36 -13.76 -13.36
C ILE A 323 -7.32 -13.18 -12.31
N HIS A 324 -7.94 -14.05 -11.52
CA HIS A 324 -8.88 -13.65 -10.47
C HIS A 324 -8.17 -12.74 -9.46
N GLN A 325 -8.74 -11.56 -9.17
CA GLN A 325 -8.23 -10.59 -8.20
C GLN A 325 -6.76 -10.19 -8.45
N TYR A 326 -6.38 -10.05 -9.72
CA TYR A 326 -4.99 -9.76 -10.09
C TYR A 326 -4.49 -8.41 -9.56
N GLU A 327 -5.39 -7.46 -9.27
CA GLU A 327 -5.06 -6.14 -8.72
C GLU A 327 -4.43 -6.25 -7.32
N GLY A 328 -4.84 -7.23 -6.53
CA GLY A 328 -4.16 -7.59 -5.29
C GLY A 328 -2.89 -8.41 -5.53
N LYS A 329 -2.99 -9.36 -6.46
CA LYS A 329 -1.91 -10.33 -6.71
C LYS A 329 -0.68 -9.71 -7.38
N ASN A 330 -0.84 -8.61 -8.11
CA ASN A 330 0.26 -7.84 -8.69
C ASN A 330 0.83 -6.80 -7.71
N GLY A 331 0.31 -6.70 -6.48
CA GLY A 331 0.75 -5.78 -5.44
C GLY A 331 0.34 -4.31 -5.63
N SER A 332 -0.59 -3.98 -6.52
CA SER A 332 -1.12 -2.61 -6.63
C SER A 332 -1.93 -2.18 -5.41
N VAL A 333 -2.51 -3.13 -4.67
CA VAL A 333 -3.25 -2.91 -3.42
C VAL A 333 -3.07 -4.11 -2.49
N TRP A 334 -3.10 -3.90 -1.17
CA TRP A 334 -3.10 -5.00 -0.20
C TRP A 334 -4.43 -5.75 -0.26
N ARG A 335 -4.40 -6.98 -0.79
CA ARG A 335 -5.53 -7.88 -0.85
C ARG A 335 -5.08 -9.33 -0.80
N ILE A 336 -5.93 -10.21 -0.28
CA ILE A 336 -5.73 -11.67 -0.33
C ILE A 336 -6.97 -12.32 -0.95
N ALA A 337 -6.76 -13.19 -1.93
CA ALA A 337 -7.83 -13.92 -2.61
C ALA A 337 -7.37 -15.34 -2.99
N PRO A 338 -8.29 -16.30 -3.16
CA PRO A 338 -7.96 -17.64 -3.65
C PRO A 338 -7.19 -17.61 -4.98
N ARG A 339 -6.31 -18.61 -5.19
CA ARG A 339 -5.61 -18.78 -6.47
C ARG A 339 -6.60 -19.07 -7.60
N THR A 340 -6.34 -18.53 -8.78
CA THR A 340 -7.12 -18.80 -9.98
C THR A 340 -6.99 -20.28 -10.37
N THR A 341 -8.11 -20.90 -10.70
CA THR A 341 -8.18 -22.32 -11.07
C THR A 341 -8.17 -22.51 -12.58
N GLU A 342 -7.80 -23.71 -13.05
CA GLU A 342 -7.88 -24.09 -14.47
C GLU A 342 -9.33 -24.10 -15.01
N LYS A 343 -10.33 -24.24 -14.12
CA LYS A 343 -11.74 -24.12 -14.50
C LYS A 343 -12.11 -22.69 -14.88
N GLN A 344 -11.53 -21.70 -14.20
CA GLN A 344 -11.71 -20.28 -14.52
C GLN A 344 -10.88 -19.89 -15.74
N ILE A 345 -9.63 -20.32 -15.80
CA ILE A 345 -8.71 -20.04 -16.90
C ILE A 345 -8.11 -21.35 -17.41
N PRO A 346 -8.72 -21.99 -18.43
CA PRO A 346 -8.13 -23.15 -19.06
C PRO A 346 -6.87 -22.75 -19.83
N ILE A 347 -5.96 -23.70 -20.05
CA ILE A 347 -4.68 -23.46 -20.73
C ILE A 347 -4.83 -22.82 -22.12
N SER A 348 -5.93 -23.11 -22.84
CA SER A 348 -6.25 -22.51 -24.14
C SER A 348 -6.55 -21.02 -24.09
N SER A 349 -6.81 -20.47 -22.90
CA SER A 349 -7.01 -19.03 -22.66
C SER A 349 -5.73 -18.33 -22.19
N CYS A 350 -4.63 -19.07 -22.00
CA CYS A 350 -3.32 -18.54 -21.64
C CYS A 350 -2.48 -18.26 -22.89
N ILE A 351 -1.58 -17.29 -22.79
CA ILE A 351 -0.59 -17.01 -23.84
C ILE A 351 0.64 -17.87 -23.56
N ALA A 352 1.07 -18.67 -24.54
CA ALA A 352 2.35 -19.36 -24.46
C ALA A 352 3.51 -18.37 -24.58
N LEU A 353 4.60 -18.57 -23.85
CA LEU A 353 5.78 -17.72 -23.90
C LEU A 353 6.40 -17.66 -25.30
N THR A 354 6.28 -18.75 -26.08
CA THR A 354 6.74 -18.80 -27.47
C THR A 354 5.97 -17.84 -28.39
N ASP A 355 4.75 -17.47 -28.00
CA ASP A 355 3.88 -16.57 -28.77
C ASP A 355 3.96 -15.12 -28.28
N LEU A 356 4.65 -14.86 -27.16
CA LEU A 356 4.86 -13.53 -26.60
C LEU A 356 6.12 -12.89 -27.19
N ILE A 357 5.94 -11.97 -28.13
CA ILE A 357 7.04 -11.30 -28.83
C ILE A 357 7.33 -9.96 -28.16
N ASN A 358 8.58 -9.75 -27.71
CA ASN A 358 9.03 -8.42 -27.31
C ASN A 358 9.34 -7.57 -28.56
N ILE A 359 8.57 -6.49 -28.71
CA ILE A 359 8.63 -5.57 -29.85
C ILE A 359 9.09 -4.17 -29.44
N SER A 360 9.69 -4.02 -28.25
CA SER A 360 10.11 -2.72 -27.69
C SER A 360 11.06 -1.96 -28.62
N GLN A 361 11.94 -2.69 -29.33
CA GLN A 361 12.89 -2.12 -30.30
C GLN A 361 12.22 -1.48 -31.53
N TYR A 362 10.95 -1.77 -31.78
CA TYR A 362 10.19 -1.21 -32.90
C TYR A 362 9.44 0.06 -32.54
N ILE A 363 9.60 0.57 -31.32
CA ILE A 363 8.91 1.75 -30.82
C ILE A 363 9.91 2.87 -30.64
N ASP A 364 9.59 4.03 -31.22
CA ASP A 364 10.41 5.22 -31.07
C ASP A 364 10.11 5.96 -29.75
N LYS A 365 10.90 6.99 -29.45
CA LYS A 365 10.75 7.81 -28.24
C LYS A 365 9.41 8.55 -28.14
N LYS A 366 8.65 8.64 -29.24
CA LYS A 366 7.32 9.27 -29.29
C LYS A 366 6.20 8.24 -29.12
N GLY A 367 6.52 6.95 -29.01
CA GLY A 367 5.55 5.87 -28.88
C GLY A 367 4.94 5.43 -30.22
N VAL A 368 5.59 5.72 -31.34
CA VAL A 368 5.18 5.26 -32.67
C VAL A 368 5.77 3.87 -32.92
N LEU A 369 4.90 2.90 -33.17
CA LEU A 369 5.27 1.53 -33.53
C LEU A 369 5.56 1.43 -35.03
N ASN A 370 6.72 0.88 -35.37
CA ASN A 370 7.20 0.59 -36.72
C ASN A 370 7.57 -0.89 -36.87
N TRP A 371 6.60 -1.75 -37.18
CA TRP A 371 6.79 -3.20 -37.12
C TRP A 371 6.15 -3.93 -38.31
N GLU A 372 6.83 -4.96 -38.82
CA GLU A 372 6.29 -5.90 -39.80
C GLU A 372 5.50 -6.98 -39.06
N VAL A 373 4.17 -6.83 -39.01
CA VAL A 373 3.33 -7.67 -38.16
C VAL A 373 3.14 -9.04 -38.84
N PRO A 374 3.44 -10.17 -38.17
CA PRO A 374 3.17 -11.50 -38.71
C PRO A 374 1.67 -11.68 -39.02
N LYS A 375 1.31 -12.58 -39.94
CA LYS A 375 -0.12 -12.86 -40.25
C LYS A 375 -0.89 -13.27 -38.99
N GLY A 376 -2.18 -12.92 -38.94
CA GLY A 376 -3.07 -13.20 -37.80
C GLY A 376 -3.57 -11.93 -37.10
N ASN A 377 -4.31 -12.09 -36.00
CA ASN A 377 -4.78 -10.96 -35.20
C ASN A 377 -3.90 -10.80 -33.96
N TRP A 378 -3.36 -9.62 -33.72
CA TRP A 378 -2.38 -9.37 -32.68
C TRP A 378 -2.88 -8.35 -31.67
N THR A 379 -2.59 -8.59 -30.40
CA THR A 379 -2.74 -7.60 -29.35
C THR A 379 -1.37 -7.06 -29.00
N ILE A 380 -1.22 -5.74 -29.13
CA ILE A 380 -0.06 -4.98 -28.70
C ILE A 380 -0.31 -4.49 -27.29
N LEU A 381 0.56 -4.86 -26.34
CA LEU A 381 0.50 -4.45 -24.94
C LEU A 381 1.72 -3.57 -24.62
N ARG A 382 1.48 -2.26 -24.48
CA ARG A 382 2.48 -1.29 -24.06
C ARG A 382 2.44 -1.14 -22.55
N MET A 383 3.50 -1.56 -21.86
CA MET A 383 3.62 -1.51 -20.41
C MET A 383 4.68 -0.49 -20.00
N GLY A 384 4.37 0.29 -18.98
CA GLY A 384 5.27 1.27 -18.40
C GLY A 384 5.01 1.43 -16.91
N HIS A 385 5.57 2.47 -16.31
CA HIS A 385 5.27 2.85 -14.95
C HIS A 385 5.07 4.36 -14.79
N THR A 386 4.37 4.72 -13.73
CA THR A 386 4.17 6.09 -13.27
C THR A 386 4.03 6.13 -11.75
N SER A 387 4.00 7.32 -11.15
CA SER A 387 3.79 7.51 -9.71
C SER A 387 2.40 7.03 -9.30
N THR A 388 2.27 6.46 -8.09
CA THR A 388 0.97 6.15 -7.48
C THR A 388 0.18 7.41 -7.13
N GLY A 389 0.85 8.55 -6.97
CA GLY A 389 0.25 9.84 -6.65
C GLY A 389 -0.08 10.06 -5.17
N HIS A 390 0.32 9.14 -4.29
CA HIS A 390 0.13 9.29 -2.84
C HIS A 390 1.03 10.39 -2.27
N THR A 391 0.53 11.03 -1.21
CA THR A 391 1.18 12.12 -0.49
C THR A 391 1.04 11.91 1.02
N ASN A 392 1.90 12.52 1.82
CA ASN A 392 1.71 12.66 3.27
C ASN A 392 0.56 13.64 3.57
N ALA A 393 -0.68 13.18 3.37
CA ALA A 393 -1.86 14.04 3.21
C ALA A 393 -2.22 14.90 4.42
N THR A 394 -1.76 14.52 5.62
CA THR A 394 -1.96 15.29 6.85
C THR A 394 -0.85 16.29 7.14
N GLY A 395 0.17 16.41 6.28
CA GLY A 395 1.18 17.44 6.41
C GLY A 395 0.65 18.85 6.13
N GLY A 396 1.38 19.86 6.59
CA GLY A 396 1.19 21.25 6.19
C GLY A 396 2.01 21.58 4.95
N LYS A 397 2.90 22.55 5.07
CA LYS A 397 3.79 22.97 3.98
C LYS A 397 4.86 21.93 3.62
N GLY A 398 5.12 20.98 4.50
CA GLY A 398 5.94 19.80 4.22
C GLY A 398 5.21 18.70 3.45
N SER A 399 3.95 18.91 3.03
CA SER A 399 3.23 17.96 2.18
C SER A 399 3.82 17.87 0.77
N GLY A 400 3.92 16.65 0.26
CA GLY A 400 4.31 16.36 -1.11
C GLY A 400 4.18 14.87 -1.41
N LEU A 401 4.76 14.43 -2.53
CA LEU A 401 4.68 13.02 -2.92
C LEU A 401 5.43 12.12 -1.95
N GLU A 402 4.88 10.93 -1.72
CA GLU A 402 5.53 9.84 -1.00
C GLU A 402 6.75 9.33 -1.76
N CYS A 403 7.89 9.15 -1.08
CA CYS A 403 9.11 8.62 -1.70
C CYS A 403 8.96 7.17 -2.16
N ASP A 404 9.68 6.80 -3.21
CA ASP A 404 9.78 5.41 -3.70
C ASP A 404 10.41 4.52 -2.63
N LYS A 405 9.63 3.58 -2.10
CA LYS A 405 10.02 2.71 -1.00
C LYS A 405 11.08 1.68 -1.41
N PHE A 406 11.33 1.49 -2.71
CA PHE A 406 12.34 0.56 -3.22
C PHE A 406 13.63 1.26 -3.68
N ASN A 407 13.68 2.60 -3.64
CA ASN A 407 14.82 3.39 -4.11
C ASN A 407 15.57 4.04 -2.92
N PRO A 408 16.74 3.51 -2.52
CA PRO A 408 17.52 4.06 -1.41
C PRO A 408 17.91 5.54 -1.57
N GLU A 409 18.03 6.06 -2.79
CA GLU A 409 18.35 7.47 -3.02
C GLU A 409 17.15 8.37 -2.66
N ALA A 410 15.94 7.98 -3.07
CA ALA A 410 14.71 8.69 -2.71
C ALA A 410 14.45 8.63 -1.20
N ILE A 411 14.74 7.49 -0.56
CA ILE A 411 14.62 7.30 0.89
C ILE A 411 15.58 8.20 1.65
N ARG A 412 16.86 8.26 1.24
CA ARG A 412 17.84 9.16 1.86
C ARG A 412 17.51 10.63 1.63
N LEU A 413 16.99 10.98 0.46
CA LEU A 413 16.51 12.33 0.19
C LEU A 413 15.41 12.70 1.20
N GLN A 414 14.41 11.85 1.38
CA GLN A 414 13.33 12.08 2.36
C GLN A 414 13.87 12.26 3.78
N PHE A 415 14.72 11.33 4.25
CA PHE A 415 15.31 11.40 5.58
C PHE A 415 16.08 12.71 5.80
N ASN A 416 16.94 13.08 4.85
CA ASN A 416 17.80 14.25 4.97
C ASN A 416 17.01 15.56 4.92
N SER A 417 15.98 15.65 4.09
CA SER A 417 15.22 16.87 3.87
C SER A 417 14.30 17.25 5.03
N TRP A 418 13.95 16.32 5.92
CA TRP A 418 13.11 16.57 7.09
C TRP A 418 13.83 16.30 8.41
N PHE A 419 14.10 15.03 8.74
CA PHE A 419 14.72 14.65 10.00
C PHE A 419 16.18 15.12 10.09
N GLY A 420 16.95 14.93 9.01
CA GLY A 420 18.31 15.45 8.89
C GLY A 420 18.35 16.98 8.99
N LYS A 421 17.34 17.67 8.46
CA LYS A 421 17.23 19.12 8.55
C LYS A 421 16.97 19.61 9.97
N ALA A 422 16.17 18.89 10.76
CA ALA A 422 16.00 19.20 12.18
C ALA A 422 17.33 19.18 12.93
N ILE A 423 18.17 18.16 12.70
CA ILE A 423 19.51 18.07 13.30
C ILE A 423 20.41 19.23 12.85
N GLU A 424 20.37 19.58 11.56
CA GLU A 424 21.14 20.72 11.03
C GLU A 424 20.74 22.04 11.72
N VAL A 425 19.45 22.26 11.93
CA VAL A 425 18.90 23.49 12.52
C VAL A 425 19.24 23.62 14.00
N VAL A 426 19.05 22.55 14.79
CA VAL A 426 19.28 22.59 16.25
C VAL A 426 20.77 22.47 16.62
N GLY A 427 21.60 22.00 15.68
CA GLY A 427 23.01 21.75 15.90
C GLY A 427 23.29 20.38 16.51
N SER A 428 24.42 19.78 16.12
CA SER A 428 24.77 18.39 16.48
C SER A 428 24.91 18.16 17.98
N GLU A 429 25.41 19.15 18.74
CA GLU A 429 25.59 19.04 20.19
C GLU A 429 24.24 18.88 20.90
N LEU A 430 23.30 19.79 20.65
CA LEU A 430 21.96 19.75 21.25
C LEU A 430 21.17 18.54 20.75
N ALA A 431 21.24 18.23 19.45
CA ALA A 431 20.60 17.05 18.89
C ALA A 431 21.06 15.77 19.59
N THR A 432 22.38 15.60 19.79
CA THR A 432 22.93 14.40 20.45
C THR A 432 22.46 14.28 21.90
N GLN A 433 22.16 15.38 22.59
CA GLN A 433 21.66 15.35 23.97
C GLN A 433 20.17 15.01 24.06
N VAL A 434 19.37 15.48 23.10
CA VAL A 434 17.89 15.51 23.20
C VAL A 434 17.19 14.57 22.22
N LEU A 435 17.59 14.56 20.95
CA LEU A 435 16.95 13.75 19.91
C LEU A 435 17.47 12.32 19.98
N LYS A 436 16.61 11.41 20.43
CA LYS A 436 16.98 10.01 20.68
C LYS A 436 16.26 9.00 19.81
N VAL A 437 15.10 9.38 19.27
CA VAL A 437 14.28 8.47 18.47
C VAL A 437 14.00 9.06 17.09
N PHE A 438 14.34 8.28 16.07
CA PHE A 438 13.83 8.42 14.72
C PHE A 438 12.60 7.53 14.61
N HIS A 439 11.46 8.12 14.23
CA HIS A 439 10.19 7.42 14.21
C HIS A 439 9.60 7.33 12.80
N VAL A 440 8.99 6.20 12.48
CA VAL A 440 8.15 5.97 11.30
C VAL A 440 6.82 5.40 11.76
N ASP A 441 5.75 6.13 11.51
CA ASP A 441 4.40 5.80 11.95
C ASP A 441 3.76 4.68 11.11
N SER A 442 2.47 4.38 11.32
CA SER A 442 1.73 3.37 10.57
C SER A 442 1.53 3.78 9.10
N TRP A 443 1.57 2.81 8.19
CA TRP A 443 1.61 3.10 6.75
C TRP A 443 0.24 3.52 6.19
N GLU A 444 0.19 4.69 5.54
CA GLU A 444 -1.02 5.23 4.88
C GLU A 444 -0.80 5.67 3.42
N CYS A 445 0.21 5.10 2.74
CA CYS A 445 0.62 5.52 1.40
C CYS A 445 0.23 4.53 0.28
N GLY A 446 -0.73 3.65 0.53
CA GLY A 446 -1.15 2.58 -0.38
C GLY A 446 -0.05 1.56 -0.61
N SER A 447 -0.07 0.92 -1.77
CA SER A 447 0.95 -0.05 -2.20
C SER A 447 1.69 0.40 -3.45
N GLN A 448 2.89 -0.15 -3.67
CA GLN A 448 3.66 0.01 -4.90
C GLN A 448 4.14 -1.34 -5.44
N ASN A 449 4.22 -1.47 -6.75
CA ASN A 449 4.62 -2.72 -7.40
C ASN A 449 5.70 -2.58 -8.47
N TRP A 450 6.37 -1.43 -8.50
CA TRP A 450 7.50 -1.19 -9.38
C TRP A 450 8.50 -0.23 -8.75
N SER A 451 9.70 -0.20 -9.34
CA SER A 451 10.73 0.84 -9.21
C SER A 451 11.75 0.60 -10.33
N ALA A 452 12.64 1.56 -10.59
CA ALA A 452 13.65 1.45 -11.63
C ALA A 452 14.59 0.24 -11.43
N ASN A 453 14.83 -0.16 -10.18
CA ASN A 453 15.65 -1.32 -9.82
C ASN A 453 14.87 -2.64 -9.68
N PHE A 454 13.53 -2.63 -9.80
CA PHE A 454 12.69 -3.77 -9.43
C PHE A 454 13.03 -5.03 -10.24
N ARG A 455 13.27 -4.91 -11.55
CA ARG A 455 13.63 -6.06 -12.41
C ARG A 455 14.93 -6.71 -11.95
N GLU A 456 15.93 -5.91 -11.60
CA GLU A 456 17.24 -6.41 -11.18
C GLU A 456 17.14 -7.12 -9.83
N GLU A 457 16.47 -6.49 -8.87
CA GLU A 457 16.23 -7.09 -7.56
C GLU A 457 15.38 -8.36 -7.66
N PHE A 458 14.32 -8.36 -8.47
CA PHE A 458 13.52 -9.54 -8.74
C PHE A 458 14.39 -10.69 -9.28
N ARG A 459 15.24 -10.41 -10.29
CA ARG A 459 16.12 -11.43 -10.86
C ARG A 459 17.09 -11.99 -9.84
N LYS A 460 17.65 -11.13 -9.00
CA LYS A 460 18.56 -11.51 -7.90
C LYS A 460 17.87 -12.40 -6.86
N LEU A 461 16.65 -12.03 -6.46
CA LEU A 461 15.92 -12.65 -5.36
C LEU A 461 15.14 -13.92 -5.78
N ARG A 462 14.68 -13.98 -7.03
CA ARG A 462 13.83 -15.07 -7.56
C ARG A 462 14.55 -15.99 -8.54
N GLY A 463 15.69 -15.57 -9.10
CA GLY A 463 16.53 -16.40 -9.98
C GLY A 463 16.09 -16.43 -11.45
N TYR A 464 15.13 -15.60 -11.87
CA TYR A 464 14.69 -15.51 -13.27
C TYR A 464 14.24 -14.08 -13.63
N ASP A 465 14.07 -13.80 -14.93
CA ASP A 465 13.69 -12.47 -15.40
C ASP A 465 12.18 -12.28 -15.48
N ILE A 466 11.64 -11.34 -14.69
CA ILE A 466 10.22 -10.96 -14.72
C ILE A 466 9.76 -10.46 -16.09
N TYR A 467 10.66 -9.93 -16.94
CA TYR A 467 10.26 -9.43 -18.27
C TYR A 467 9.59 -10.48 -19.14
N ASN A 468 9.94 -11.75 -18.99
CA ASN A 468 9.33 -12.85 -19.75
C ASN A 468 7.85 -13.06 -19.36
N TYR A 469 7.45 -12.58 -18.19
CA TYR A 469 6.13 -12.78 -17.61
C TYR A 469 5.41 -11.46 -17.29
N LEU A 470 5.98 -10.30 -17.66
CA LEU A 470 5.45 -8.99 -17.27
C LEU A 470 3.95 -8.78 -17.53
N PRO A 471 3.32 -9.33 -18.60
CA PRO A 471 1.87 -9.24 -18.82
C PRO A 471 1.01 -9.75 -17.64
N VAL A 472 1.51 -10.63 -16.77
CA VAL A 472 0.75 -11.07 -15.58
C VAL A 472 0.42 -9.89 -14.65
N MET A 473 1.23 -8.83 -14.65
CA MET A 473 0.95 -7.58 -13.91
C MET A 473 -0.36 -6.91 -14.35
N ALA A 474 -0.78 -7.13 -15.61
CA ALA A 474 -2.05 -6.68 -16.17
C ALA A 474 -3.17 -7.75 -16.06
N GLY A 475 -2.93 -8.80 -15.26
CA GLY A 475 -3.83 -9.93 -15.08
C GLY A 475 -3.90 -10.88 -16.28
N ILE A 476 -3.03 -10.73 -17.27
CA ILE A 476 -3.04 -11.56 -18.47
C ILE A 476 -2.36 -12.91 -18.16
N PRO A 477 -3.06 -14.05 -18.34
CA PRO A 477 -2.50 -15.35 -17.99
C PRO A 477 -1.44 -15.80 -19.03
N ILE A 478 -0.27 -16.19 -18.53
CA ILE A 478 0.88 -16.70 -19.28
C ILE A 478 1.12 -18.17 -18.91
N GLU A 479 1.33 -19.03 -19.92
CA GLU A 479 1.50 -20.50 -19.84
C GLU A 479 0.31 -21.24 -19.21
N SER A 480 0.02 -21.01 -17.94
CA SER A 480 -1.12 -21.58 -17.21
C SER A 480 -1.56 -20.64 -16.08
N ALA A 481 -2.76 -20.87 -15.53
CA ALA A 481 -3.21 -20.17 -14.33
C ALA A 481 -2.20 -20.33 -13.16
N ASP A 482 -1.68 -21.55 -12.98
CA ASP A 482 -0.74 -21.87 -11.91
C ASP A 482 0.63 -21.19 -12.09
N VAL A 483 1.21 -21.19 -13.31
CA VAL A 483 2.45 -20.44 -13.61
C VAL A 483 2.25 -18.94 -13.35
N SER A 484 1.15 -18.37 -13.84
CA SER A 484 0.88 -16.94 -13.67
C SER A 484 0.74 -16.54 -12.20
N GLU A 485 0.02 -17.33 -11.41
CA GLU A 485 -0.16 -17.12 -9.98
C GLU A 485 1.16 -17.26 -9.19
N ARG A 486 2.05 -18.18 -9.58
CA ARG A 486 3.39 -18.29 -8.99
C ARG A 486 4.23 -17.05 -9.26
N VAL A 487 4.26 -16.57 -10.50
CA VAL A 487 4.99 -15.35 -10.83
C VAL A 487 4.44 -14.16 -10.05
N LEU A 488 3.11 -14.03 -9.95
CA LEU A 488 2.48 -12.99 -9.13
C LEU A 488 2.82 -13.14 -7.64
N TYR A 489 2.90 -14.37 -7.12
CA TYR A 489 3.39 -14.60 -5.76
C TYR A 489 4.84 -14.13 -5.57
N ASP A 490 5.73 -14.47 -6.50
CA ASP A 490 7.14 -14.06 -6.47
C ASP A 490 7.28 -12.52 -6.58
N ILE A 491 6.40 -11.86 -7.33
CA ILE A 491 6.30 -10.39 -7.38
C ILE A 491 5.96 -9.85 -5.98
N ARG A 492 4.96 -10.44 -5.32
CA ARG A 492 4.55 -10.00 -3.98
C ARG A 492 5.62 -10.23 -2.93
N GLN A 493 6.28 -11.38 -2.98
CA GLN A 493 7.41 -11.68 -2.11
C GLN A 493 8.56 -10.68 -2.32
N THR A 494 8.87 -10.34 -3.57
CA THR A 494 9.89 -9.33 -3.90
C THR A 494 9.51 -7.95 -3.36
N ILE A 495 8.25 -7.54 -3.48
CA ILE A 495 7.76 -6.28 -2.89
C ILE A 495 7.97 -6.27 -1.37
N SER A 496 7.55 -7.33 -0.68
CA SER A 496 7.72 -7.45 0.78
C SER A 496 9.19 -7.36 1.20
N GLU A 497 10.07 -8.09 0.52
CA GLU A 497 11.51 -8.08 0.81
C GLU A 497 12.14 -6.70 0.53
N LEU A 498 11.72 -6.00 -0.52
CA LEU A 498 12.24 -4.67 -0.84
C LEU A 498 11.79 -3.58 0.13
N VAL A 499 10.57 -3.66 0.69
CA VAL A 499 10.16 -2.78 1.80
C VAL A 499 11.19 -2.90 2.94
N VAL A 500 11.57 -4.12 3.31
CA VAL A 500 12.48 -4.32 4.42
C VAL A 500 13.93 -3.98 4.05
N ASP A 501 14.43 -4.53 2.95
CA ASP A 501 15.84 -4.46 2.57
C ASP A 501 16.24 -3.11 1.95
N LYS A 502 15.27 -2.33 1.45
CA LYS A 502 15.51 -0.97 0.94
C LYS A 502 15.05 0.08 1.91
N PHE A 503 13.75 0.18 2.21
CA PHE A 503 13.20 1.24 3.05
C PHE A 503 13.72 1.16 4.48
N TYR A 504 13.42 0.07 5.20
CA TYR A 504 13.78 -0.05 6.60
C TYR A 504 15.29 -0.16 6.83
N THR A 505 16.02 -0.93 6.01
CA THR A 505 17.49 -0.99 6.11
C THR A 505 18.13 0.38 5.92
N THR A 506 17.74 1.13 4.88
CA THR A 506 18.32 2.46 4.62
C THR A 506 18.04 3.41 5.77
N LEU A 507 16.81 3.44 6.27
CA LEU A 507 16.45 4.31 7.40
C LEU A 507 17.16 3.92 8.69
N LYS A 508 17.33 2.62 8.94
CA LYS A 508 18.11 2.12 10.08
C LYS A 508 19.57 2.56 10.00
N GLU A 509 20.19 2.47 8.83
CA GLU A 509 21.55 2.96 8.59
C GLU A 509 21.66 4.46 8.85
N GLU A 510 20.71 5.27 8.34
CA GLU A 510 20.74 6.72 8.53
C GLU A 510 20.45 7.13 9.99
N ALA A 511 19.48 6.50 10.66
CA ALA A 511 19.19 6.73 12.07
C ALA A 511 20.40 6.41 12.97
N ASN A 512 21.07 5.27 12.72
CA ASN A 512 22.29 4.88 13.44
C ASN A 512 23.41 5.92 13.27
N LYS A 513 23.62 6.46 12.06
CA LYS A 513 24.60 7.53 11.81
C LYS A 513 24.30 8.81 12.60
N LYS A 514 23.05 9.03 13.00
CA LYS A 514 22.62 10.15 13.84
C LYS A 514 22.54 9.81 15.32
N GLY A 515 22.93 8.60 15.73
CA GLY A 515 22.87 8.15 17.12
C GLY A 515 21.44 8.02 17.67
N CYS A 516 20.46 7.81 16.79
CA CYS A 516 19.04 7.67 17.16
C CYS A 516 18.62 6.20 17.11
N LEU A 517 17.79 5.80 18.07
CA LEU A 517 17.03 4.55 18.00
C LEU A 517 15.94 4.69 16.94
N PHE A 518 15.62 3.60 16.26
CA PHE A 518 14.57 3.55 15.24
C PHE A 518 13.33 2.86 15.81
N SER A 519 12.27 3.63 16.07
CA SER A 519 10.94 3.10 16.33
C SER A 519 10.10 3.05 15.06
N ALA A 520 9.28 2.01 14.90
CA ALA A 520 8.34 1.97 13.79
C ALA A 520 7.06 1.21 14.13
N GLU A 521 5.97 1.60 13.48
CA GLU A 521 4.68 0.90 13.51
C GLU A 521 4.47 -0.02 12.31
N CYS A 522 3.23 -0.41 12.04
CA CYS A 522 2.86 -1.44 11.07
C CYS A 522 2.91 -0.96 9.61
N VAL A 523 3.27 -1.90 8.73
CA VAL A 523 3.22 -1.76 7.26
C VAL A 523 1.88 -2.28 6.70
N SER A 524 1.36 -3.36 7.28
CA SER A 524 0.02 -3.86 7.00
C SER A 524 -1.05 -2.95 7.63
N PRO A 525 -2.31 -3.01 7.19
CA PRO A 525 -2.84 -3.74 6.03
C PRO A 525 -2.95 -2.85 4.76
N THR A 526 -2.05 -1.89 4.56
CA THR A 526 -2.10 -0.95 3.43
C THR A 526 -1.08 -1.26 2.34
N MET A 527 0.20 -1.37 2.70
CA MET A 527 1.27 -1.75 1.78
C MET A 527 1.43 -3.26 1.78
N LEU A 528 1.56 -3.84 0.58
CA LEU A 528 1.85 -5.25 0.44
C LEU A 528 3.15 -5.62 1.18
N SER A 529 3.05 -6.54 2.14
CA SER A 529 4.13 -6.91 3.04
C SER A 529 3.86 -8.25 3.73
N ASP A 530 4.91 -8.83 4.28
CA ASP A 530 4.87 -9.59 5.53
C ASP A 530 4.89 -8.57 6.67
N GLY A 531 3.78 -8.48 7.41
CA GLY A 531 3.52 -7.43 8.41
C GLY A 531 4.51 -7.40 9.57
N MET A 532 5.24 -8.49 9.83
CA MET A 532 6.23 -8.53 10.92
C MET A 532 7.66 -8.26 10.44
N MET A 533 7.97 -8.49 9.17
CA MET A 533 9.35 -8.65 8.70
C MET A 533 10.20 -7.38 8.86
N HIS A 534 9.60 -6.19 8.80
CA HIS A 534 10.33 -4.93 8.94
C HIS A 534 10.89 -4.72 10.35
N TYR A 535 10.27 -5.30 11.38
CA TYR A 535 10.73 -5.18 12.77
C TYR A 535 12.14 -5.74 13.00
N LYS A 536 12.66 -6.57 12.08
CA LYS A 536 14.07 -7.01 12.11
C LYS A 536 15.04 -5.81 12.10
N ASN A 537 14.67 -4.75 11.38
CA ASN A 537 15.47 -3.55 11.12
C ASN A 537 15.08 -2.34 11.99
N THR A 538 14.28 -2.53 13.04
CA THR A 538 13.94 -1.50 14.03
C THR A 538 14.60 -1.80 15.38
N ASP A 539 14.72 -0.80 16.24
CA ASP A 539 15.12 -1.01 17.64
C ASP A 539 13.90 -1.17 18.55
N ILE A 540 12.83 -0.43 18.25
CA ILE A 540 11.62 -0.35 19.07
C ILE A 540 10.39 -0.61 18.18
N PRO A 541 9.95 -1.87 18.04
CA PRO A 541 8.63 -2.18 17.49
C PRO A 541 7.53 -1.44 18.25
N MET A 542 6.55 -0.90 17.52
CA MET A 542 5.45 -0.14 18.09
C MET A 542 4.13 -0.63 17.49
N GLY A 543 3.13 -0.89 18.35
CA GLY A 543 1.75 -1.21 17.94
C GLY A 543 0.78 -0.07 18.30
N GLU A 544 -0.52 -0.26 18.12
CA GLU A 544 -1.51 0.81 18.32
C GLU A 544 -2.83 0.25 18.90
N TYR A 545 -3.34 0.86 19.97
CA TYR A 545 -4.65 0.49 20.53
C TYR A 545 -5.51 1.71 20.85
N TRP A 546 -6.81 1.57 20.60
CA TRP A 546 -7.75 2.67 20.64
C TRP A 546 -8.70 2.62 21.82
N PHE A 547 -9.13 3.78 22.31
CA PHE A 547 -10.14 3.86 23.35
C PHE A 547 -11.53 4.05 22.77
N GLN A 548 -12.45 3.12 23.05
CA GLN A 548 -13.87 3.18 22.63
C GLN A 548 -14.11 3.36 21.11
N SER A 549 -13.15 2.96 20.28
CA SER A 549 -13.22 3.15 18.82
C SER A 549 -13.10 1.83 18.05
N PRO A 550 -14.06 0.88 18.19
CA PRO A 550 -13.94 -0.47 17.62
C PRO A 550 -13.81 -0.51 16.10
N THR A 551 -14.22 0.54 15.39
CA THR A 551 -14.08 0.63 13.93
C THR A 551 -12.67 1.04 13.50
N HIS A 552 -11.90 1.69 14.36
CA HIS A 552 -10.55 2.20 14.10
C HIS A 552 -9.47 1.44 14.87
N ASP A 553 -9.83 0.71 15.93
CA ASP A 553 -8.91 -0.11 16.70
C ASP A 553 -8.15 -1.11 15.82
N LYS A 554 -6.87 -1.31 16.14
CA LYS A 554 -5.91 -2.10 15.35
C LYS A 554 -5.29 -3.25 16.15
N PRO A 555 -6.09 -4.20 16.68
CA PRO A 555 -5.55 -5.29 17.49
C PRO A 555 -4.57 -6.17 16.72
N ASN A 556 -4.68 -6.30 15.39
CA ASN A 556 -3.71 -7.05 14.61
C ASN A 556 -2.36 -6.32 14.52
N ASP A 557 -2.35 -4.98 14.45
CA ASP A 557 -1.11 -4.19 14.49
C ASP A 557 -0.37 -4.35 15.83
N ILE A 558 -1.10 -4.45 16.95
CA ILE A 558 -0.52 -4.80 18.26
C ILE A 558 0.15 -6.17 18.22
N LEU A 559 -0.49 -7.16 17.61
CA LEU A 559 0.06 -8.51 17.51
C LEU A 559 1.26 -8.57 16.58
N ASP A 560 1.26 -7.84 15.47
CA ASP A 560 2.40 -7.73 14.56
C ASP A 560 3.62 -7.13 15.29
N ALA A 561 3.43 -6.03 16.03
CA ALA A 561 4.51 -5.39 16.79
C ALA A 561 5.08 -6.29 17.89
N ILE A 562 4.21 -6.90 18.71
CA ILE A 562 4.63 -7.80 19.80
C ILE A 562 5.31 -9.05 19.24
N SER A 563 4.73 -9.66 18.22
CA SER A 563 5.28 -10.88 17.61
C SER A 563 6.60 -10.60 16.92
N GLY A 564 6.68 -9.51 16.14
CA GLY A 564 7.91 -9.02 15.52
C GLY A 564 9.01 -8.75 16.54
N ALA A 565 8.67 -8.12 17.67
CA ALA A 565 9.61 -7.90 18.77
C ALA A 565 10.13 -9.21 19.36
N HIS A 566 9.24 -10.16 19.65
CA HIS A 566 9.62 -11.45 20.23
C HIS A 566 10.54 -12.26 19.30
N ILE A 567 10.22 -12.35 18.00
CA ILE A 567 11.00 -13.16 17.05
C ILE A 567 12.35 -12.51 16.69
N TYR A 568 12.44 -11.18 16.74
CA TYR A 568 13.65 -10.43 16.42
C TYR A 568 14.37 -9.87 17.65
N GLU A 569 14.05 -10.40 18.84
CA GLU A 569 14.73 -10.15 20.11
C GLU A 569 14.80 -8.65 20.50
N LYS A 570 13.69 -7.93 20.29
CA LYS A 570 13.53 -6.53 20.70
C LYS A 570 12.91 -6.49 22.09
N ASN A 571 13.67 -6.02 23.07
CA ASN A 571 13.26 -6.05 24.48
C ASN A 571 12.20 -4.99 24.83
N ILE A 572 12.18 -3.87 24.09
CA ILE A 572 11.23 -2.76 24.31
C ILE A 572 10.23 -2.77 23.15
N VAL A 573 8.95 -2.86 23.51
CA VAL A 573 7.83 -2.70 22.58
C VAL A 573 7.03 -1.49 23.04
N GLN A 574 6.88 -0.51 22.16
CA GLN A 574 6.04 0.65 22.41
C GLN A 574 4.60 0.40 21.91
N ALA A 575 3.68 1.26 22.32
CA ALA A 575 2.35 1.30 21.72
C ALA A 575 1.83 2.74 21.65
N GLU A 576 1.34 3.17 20.48
CA GLU A 576 0.39 4.28 20.42
C GLU A 576 -0.86 3.88 21.21
N SER A 577 -1.28 4.74 22.12
CA SER A 577 -2.12 4.35 23.24
C SER A 577 -3.23 5.38 23.46
N PHE A 578 -4.47 4.89 23.54
CA PHE A 578 -5.66 5.70 23.85
C PHE A 578 -6.04 6.74 22.79
N THR A 579 -5.76 6.42 21.52
CA THR A 579 -6.17 7.23 20.37
C THR A 579 -7.68 7.46 20.32
#